data_AF-A0A539D021-F1
#
_entry.id   AF-A0A539D021-F1
#
_cell.length_a   1.000
_cell.length_b   1.000
_cell.length_c   1.000
_cell.angle_alpha   90.00
_cell.angle_beta   90.00
_cell.angle_gamma   90.00
#
_symmetry.space_group_name_H-M   'P 1'
#
loop_
_entity.id
_entity.type
_entity.pdbx_description
1 polymer ?
#
loop_
_entity_poly.entity_id
_entity_poly.type
_entity_poly.pdbx_seq_one_letter_code
_entity_poly.pdbx_strand_id
1 'polypeptide(L)' 'GPERLSPEWWRPRPDDRQVRTRDYYRVEDDAGGRYWLFREGLYGREYSGAAEERAPSWWMHGVLP' A
#
# COMPACT_ATOMS: atom_id res chain seq x y z
N GLY A 1 -2.13 -11.97 8.13
CA GLY A 1 -2.23 -11.35 6.78
C GLY A 1 -2.31 -9.85 6.93
N PRO A 2 -2.02 -9.06 5.88
CA PRO A 2 -2.14 -7.61 5.95
C PRO A 2 -3.58 -7.17 6.24
N GLU A 3 -3.74 -6.03 6.90
CA GLU A 3 -5.03 -5.34 6.93
C GLU A 3 -5.22 -4.58 5.62
N ARG A 4 -6.29 -4.89 4.88
CA ARG A 4 -6.57 -4.31 3.56
C ARG A 4 -7.53 -3.14 3.69
N LEU A 5 -7.08 -1.95 3.30
CA LEU A 5 -7.93 -0.78 3.18
C LEU A 5 -8.09 -0.45 1.70
N SER A 6 -9.32 -0.59 1.21
CA SER A 6 -9.73 -0.04 -0.08
C SER A 6 -9.69 1.49 -0.02
N PRO A 7 -9.48 2.18 -1.15
CA PRO A 7 -9.68 3.61 -1.24
C PRO A 7 -11.05 4.04 -0.68
N GLU A 8 -11.14 5.29 -0.22
CA GLU A 8 -12.42 5.91 0.17
C GLU A 8 -13.37 5.95 -1.04
N TRP A 9 -14.25 4.95 -1.18
CA TRP A 9 -15.11 4.78 -2.35
C TRP A 9 -16.18 5.89 -2.51
N TRP A 10 -16.42 6.67 -1.45
CA TRP A 10 -17.41 7.75 -1.40
C TRP A 10 -16.81 9.15 -1.63
N ARG A 11 -15.48 9.29 -1.76
CA ARG A 11 -14.83 10.60 -1.98
C ARG A 11 -14.28 10.70 -3.40
N PRO A 12 -14.94 11.43 -4.32
CA PRO A 12 -14.30 11.81 -5.57
C PRO A 12 -13.09 12.70 -5.27
N ARG A 13 -11.93 12.37 -5.85
CA ARG A 13 -10.69 13.13 -5.63
C ARG A 13 -10.50 14.13 -6.79
N PRO A 14 -10.01 15.34 -6.51
CA PRO A 14 -9.97 16.44 -7.47
C PRO A 14 -8.91 16.34 -8.58
N ASP A 15 -8.09 15.28 -8.62
CA ASP A 15 -6.85 15.24 -9.43
C ASP A 15 -6.78 14.04 -10.41
N ASP A 16 -7.88 13.30 -10.64
CA ASP A 16 -7.93 12.06 -11.46
C ASP A 16 -6.90 10.96 -11.10
N ARG A 17 -6.13 11.16 -10.02
CA ARG A 17 -5.13 10.22 -9.54
C ARG A 17 -5.84 8.97 -9.03
N GLN A 18 -5.71 7.88 -9.76
CA GLN A 18 -6.29 6.59 -9.44
C GLN A 18 -5.80 6.14 -8.06
N VAL A 19 -6.68 6.19 -7.06
CA VAL A 19 -6.36 5.73 -5.70
C VAL A 19 -6.29 4.21 -5.74
N ARG A 20 -5.12 3.66 -5.45
CA ARG A 20 -4.89 2.22 -5.44
C ARG A 20 -5.09 1.63 -4.05
N THR A 21 -5.43 0.35 -4.01
CA THR A 21 -5.63 -0.40 -2.78
C THR A 21 -4.35 -0.43 -1.95
N ARG A 22 -4.50 -0.40 -0.62
CA ARG A 22 -3.38 -0.47 0.33
C ARG A 22 -3.49 -1.70 1.20
N ASP A 23 -2.42 -2.48 1.24
CA ASP A 23 -2.23 -3.56 2.22
C ASP A 23 -1.28 -3.07 3.30
N TYR A 24 -1.72 -3.05 4.56
CA TYR A 24 -0.94 -2.62 5.72
C TYR A 24 -0.32 -3.81 6.44
N TYR A 25 0.93 -3.65 6.86
CA TYR A 25 1.73 -4.66 7.52
C TYR A 25 2.37 -4.07 8.77
N ARG A 26 2.32 -4.83 9.86
CA ARG A 26 3.20 -4.61 11.01
C ARG A 26 4.39 -5.53 10.87
N VAL A 27 5.59 -4.97 10.76
CA VAL A 27 6.85 -5.70 10.61
C VAL A 27 7.69 -5.48 11.86
N GLU A 28 8.36 -6.53 12.30
CA GLU A 28 9.36 -6.49 13.36
C GLU A 28 10.70 -6.95 12.77
N ASP A 29 11.79 -6.24 13.07
CA ASP A 29 13.13 -6.66 12.68
C ASP A 29 13.82 -7.48 13.79
N ASP A 30 15.02 -7.97 13.51
CA ASP A 30 15.79 -8.80 14.44
C ASP A 30 16.25 -8.04 15.70
N ALA A 31 16.28 -6.70 15.64
CA ALA A 31 16.62 -5.83 16.77
C ALA A 31 15.39 -5.46 17.63
N GLY A 32 14.20 -5.97 17.29
CA GLY A 32 12.94 -5.65 17.96
C GLY A 32 12.30 -4.32 17.53
N GLY A 33 12.83 -3.70 16.46
CA GLY A 33 12.24 -2.52 15.85
C GLY A 33 10.91 -2.85 15.19
N ARG A 34 9.85 -2.10 15.50
CA ARG A 34 8.50 -2.36 15.01
C ARG A 34 8.05 -1.26 14.06
N TYR A 35 7.54 -1.63 12.90
CA TYR A 35 7.22 -0.70 11.81
C TYR A 35 5.82 -0.94 11.29
N TRP A 36 5.16 0.15 10.90
CA TRP A 36 3.99 0.11 10.04
C TRP A 36 4.40 0.42 8.61
N LEU A 37 4.21 -0.55 7.74
CA LEU A 37 4.44 -0.43 6.30
C LEU A 37 3.11 -0.58 5.58
N PHE A 38 3.00 0.01 4.39
CA PHE A 38 1.93 -0.33 3.47
C PHE A 38 2.45 -0.48 2.05
N ARG A 39 1.83 -1.40 1.31
CA ARG A 39 2.00 -1.53 -0.13
C ARG A 39 0.83 -0.85 -0.83
N GLU A 40 1.12 0.10 -1.69
CA GLU A 40 0.14 0.73 -2.58
C GLU A 40 0.13 0.02 -3.93
N GLY A 41 -1.01 -0.59 -4.27
CA GLY A 41 -1.20 -1.41 -5.47
C GLY A 41 -1.19 -2.92 -5.18
N LEU A 42 -2.04 -3.64 -5.92
CA LEU A 42 -2.16 -5.09 -5.90
C LEU A 42 -1.58 -5.72 -7.17
N TYR A 43 -0.68 -6.68 -6.98
CA TYR A 43 -0.25 -7.58 -8.04
C TYR A 43 -1.47 -8.34 -8.63
N GLY A 44 -1.49 -8.49 -9.96
CA GLY A 44 -2.55 -9.14 -10.72
C GLY A 44 -3.79 -8.28 -10.99
N ARG A 45 -4.28 -7.51 -10.00
CA ARG A 45 -5.51 -6.69 -10.14
C ARG A 45 -5.24 -5.26 -10.62
N GLU A 46 -4.25 -4.61 -10.02
CA GLU A 46 -3.90 -3.20 -10.31
C GLU A 46 -2.53 -3.08 -10.99
N TYR A 47 -1.82 -4.21 -11.11
CA TYR A 47 -0.55 -4.33 -11.79
C TYR A 47 -0.42 -5.73 -12.42
N SER A 48 -0.43 -5.81 -13.74
CA SER A 48 -0.30 -7.02 -14.54
C SER A 48 1.14 -7.46 -14.78
N GLY A 49 2.11 -6.55 -14.61
CA GLY A 49 3.51 -6.76 -14.99
C GLY A 49 3.93 -6.05 -16.27
N ALA A 50 3.01 -5.37 -16.96
CA ALA A 50 3.33 -4.56 -18.14
C ALA A 50 4.29 -3.41 -17.81
N ALA A 51 5.17 -3.06 -18.74
CA ALA A 51 6.25 -2.09 -18.52
C ALA A 51 5.72 -0.66 -18.32
N GLU A 52 4.61 -0.34 -18.96
CA GLU A 52 3.89 0.93 -18.88
C GLU A 52 3.08 1.08 -17.58
N GLU A 53 2.88 0.01 -16.81
CA GLU A 53 2.15 0.06 -15.55
C GLU A 53 3.08 0.35 -14.37
N ARG A 54 2.66 1.27 -13.49
CA ARG A 54 3.38 1.51 -12.24
C ARG A 54 3.28 0.27 -11.34
N ALA A 55 4.41 -0.35 -11.03
CA ALA A 55 4.47 -1.47 -10.08
C ALA A 55 3.99 -1.07 -8.67
N PRO A 56 3.51 -2.03 -7.85
CA PRO A 56 3.19 -1.78 -6.45
C PRO A 56 4.39 -1.22 -5.70
N SER A 57 4.17 -0.18 -4.90
CA SER A 57 5.23 0.54 -4.18
C SER A 57 5.06 0.37 -2.68
N TRP A 58 6.18 0.27 -1.97
CA TRP A 58 6.22 0.14 -0.51
C TRP A 58 6.53 1.47 0.15
N TRP A 59 5.83 1.74 1.25
CA TRP A 59 5.92 2.97 2.00
C TRP A 59 5.92 2.68 3.49
N MET A 60 6.65 3.50 4.26
CA MET A 60 6.57 3.50 5.72
C MET A 60 5.47 4.46 6.17
N HIS A 61 4.55 3.96 7.00
CA HIS A 61 3.54 4.78 7.66
C HIS A 61 4.06 5.34 8.99
N GLY A 62 4.82 4.54 9.73
CA GLY A 62 5.38 4.97 11.00
C GLY A 62 6.21 3.89 11.69
N VAL A 63 6.86 4.31 12.78
CA VAL A 63 7.60 3.45 13.69
C VAL A 63 6.76 3.28 14.96
N LEU A 64 6.68 2.06 15.46
CA LEU A 64 5.99 1.75 16.70
C LEU A 64 6.99 1.77 17.87
N PRO A 65 6.64 2.42 19.00
CA PRO A 65 7.43 2.36 20.23
C PRO A 65 7.37 0.96 20.84
#